data_AF-A0A379FP07-F1
#
_entry.id   AF-A0A379FP07-F1
#
_cell.length_a   1.000
_cell.length_b   1.000
_cell.length_c   1.000
_cell.angle_alpha   90.00
_cell.angle_beta   90.00
_cell.angle_gamma   90.00
#
_symmetry.space_group_name_H-M   'P 1'
#
loop_
_entity.id
_entity.type
_entity.pdbx_description
1 polymer ?
#
loop_
_entity_poly.entity_id
_entity_poly.type
_entity_poly.pdbx_seq_one_letter_code
_entity_poly.pdbx_strand_id
1 'polypeptide(L)'
;MIYDAAAAFLPTEQIDANGKPMTGSEDFSYMINATKDKLGAMYFLGSGNQAKGINNYLHANPYFVDDDCLLIGAQIFINIATR
;
A
#
# COMPACT_ATOMS: atom_id res chain seq x y z
N MET A 1 -13.09 3.27 2.34
CA MET A 1 -12.78 2.99 0.91
C MET A 1 -11.56 2.08 0.78
N ILE A 2 -10.31 2.53 1.04
CA ILE A 2 -9.12 1.65 0.89
C ILE A 2 -9.15 0.49 1.89
N TYR A 3 -9.40 0.77 3.18
CA TYR A 3 -9.54 -0.27 4.20
C TYR A 3 -10.59 -1.31 3.80
N ASP A 4 -11.79 -0.87 3.41
CA ASP A 4 -12.88 -1.77 3.03
C ASP A 4 -12.54 -2.58 1.76
N ALA A 5 -11.86 -1.96 0.79
CA ALA A 5 -11.40 -2.64 -0.42
C ALA A 5 -10.35 -3.73 -0.13
N ALA A 6 -9.47 -3.50 0.85
CA ALA A 6 -8.54 -4.50 1.34
C ALA A 6 -9.25 -5.59 2.16
N ALA A 7 -10.08 -5.20 3.13
CA ALA A 7 -10.82 -6.10 4.03
C ALA A 7 -11.86 -6.98 3.30
N ALA A 8 -12.19 -6.66 2.05
CA ALA A 8 -13.02 -7.50 1.21
C ALA A 8 -12.38 -8.87 0.87
N PHE A 9 -11.07 -9.02 1.02
CA PHE A 9 -10.37 -10.27 0.71
C PHE A 9 -9.16 -10.57 1.60
N LEU A 10 -8.55 -9.55 2.22
CA LEU A 10 -7.49 -9.75 3.19
C LEU A 10 -8.06 -9.99 4.60
N PRO A 11 -7.44 -10.88 5.38
CA PRO A 11 -7.65 -10.95 6.82
C PRO A 11 -7.38 -9.58 7.47
N THR A 12 -8.24 -9.14 8.39
CA THR A 12 -8.16 -7.77 8.96
C THR A 12 -6.92 -7.56 9.81
N GLU A 13 -6.34 -8.63 10.34
CA GLU A 13 -5.08 -8.61 11.10
C GLU A 13 -3.87 -8.26 10.22
N GLN A 14 -3.99 -8.35 8.89
CA GLN A 14 -2.97 -7.92 7.94
C GLN A 14 -3.16 -6.47 7.46
N ILE A 15 -4.13 -5.74 8.02
CA ILE A 15 -4.44 -4.36 7.62
C ILE A 15 -4.24 -3.43 8.82
N ASP A 16 -3.23 -2.56 8.73
CA ASP A 16 -3.04 -1.50 9.72
C ASP A 16 -3.83 -0.25 9.32
N ALA A 17 -5.03 -0.10 9.90
CA ALA A 17 -5.88 1.08 9.70
C ALA A 17 -5.34 2.34 10.39
N ASN A 18 -4.36 2.21 11.29
CA ASN A 18 -3.81 3.29 12.11
C ASN A 18 -2.32 3.48 11.84
N GLY A 19 -1.93 3.33 10.56
CA GLY A 19 -0.56 3.53 10.10
C GLY A 19 0.04 4.85 10.62
N LYS A 20 1.27 4.78 11.11
CA LYS A 20 1.98 5.95 11.64
C LYS A 20 2.50 6.82 10.50
N PRO A 21 2.61 8.15 10.67
CA PRO A 21 3.32 9.01 9.74
C PRO A 21 4.74 8.48 9.49
N MET A 22 5.16 8.45 8.23
CA MET A 22 6.53 8.09 7.85
C MET A 22 7.37 9.33 7.52
N THR A 23 8.69 9.19 7.64
CA THR A 23 9.66 10.24 7.28
C THR A 23 10.03 10.25 5.80
N GLY A 24 9.50 9.31 5.01
CA GLY A 24 9.62 9.34 3.55
C GLY A 24 8.72 10.42 2.94
N SER A 25 9.10 10.91 1.77
CA SER A 25 8.38 11.92 1.01
C SER A 25 7.89 11.36 -0.32
N GLU A 26 6.76 11.86 -0.80
CA GLU A 26 6.18 11.52 -2.10
C GLU A 26 5.53 12.77 -2.71
N ASP A 27 5.51 12.88 -4.03
CA ASP A 27 4.99 14.06 -4.73
C ASP A 27 3.50 13.95 -5.12
N PHE A 28 2.84 12.84 -4.76
CA PHE A 28 1.45 12.50 -5.09
C PHE A 28 0.43 13.62 -4.81
N SER A 29 0.70 14.50 -3.85
CA SER A 29 -0.13 15.68 -3.58
C SER A 29 -0.36 16.57 -4.81
N TYR A 30 0.59 16.64 -5.75
CA TYR A 30 0.42 17.38 -7.01
C TYR A 30 -0.74 16.82 -7.85
N MET A 31 -0.97 15.51 -7.84
CA MET A 31 -2.08 14.87 -8.56
C MET A 31 -3.42 15.33 -7.98
N ILE A 32 -3.54 15.37 -6.65
CA ILE A 32 -4.74 15.82 -5.96
C ILE A 32 -5.00 17.31 -6.20
N ASN A 33 -3.95 18.12 -6.14
CA ASN A 33 -4.03 19.56 -6.41
C ASN A 33 -4.50 19.86 -7.85
N ALA A 34 -4.18 18.99 -8.81
CA ALA A 34 -4.65 19.10 -10.19
C ALA A 34 -6.14 18.70 -10.36
N THR A 35 -6.71 17.96 -9.41
CA THR A 35 -8.10 17.47 -9.45
C THR A 35 -8.92 18.03 -8.28
N LYS A 36 -9.21 19.33 -8.30
CA LYS A 36 -9.76 20.08 -7.15
C LYS A 36 -11.04 19.51 -6.54
N ASP A 37 -11.89 18.86 -7.33
CA ASP A 37 -13.16 18.27 -6.88
C ASP A 37 -13.06 16.78 -6.54
N LYS A 38 -11.83 16.24 -6.46
CA LYS A 38 -11.56 14.83 -6.18
C LYS A 38 -10.79 14.69 -4.87
N LEU A 39 -11.13 13.63 -4.16
CA LEU A 39 -10.34 13.15 -3.04
C LEU A 39 -9.37 12.09 -3.54
N GLY A 40 -8.21 11.99 -2.91
CA GLY A 40 -7.32 10.87 -3.10
C GLY A 40 -6.58 10.56 -1.81
N ALA A 41 -6.01 9.36 -1.79
CA ALA A 41 -5.33 8.83 -0.64
C ALA A 41 -4.16 7.95 -1.11
N MET A 42 -3.16 7.86 -0.26
CA MET A 42 -2.03 6.95 -0.41
C MET A 42 -2.07 5.93 0.72
N TYR A 43 -1.61 4.71 0.45
CA TYR A 43 -1.43 3.67 1.45
C TYR A 43 -0.10 2.96 1.22
N PHE A 44 0.44 2.32 2.26
CA PHE A 44 1.62 1.47 2.14
C PHE A 44 1.19 0.02 1.91
N LEU A 45 1.76 -0.59 0.88
CA LEU A 45 1.66 -2.03 0.65
C LEU A 45 2.92 -2.69 1.19
N GLY A 46 2.76 -3.64 2.12
CA GLY A 46 3.88 -4.42 2.62
C GLY A 46 4.42 -5.36 1.53
N SER A 47 5.74 -5.33 1.32
CA SER A 47 6.45 -6.21 0.39
C SER A 47 7.46 -7.15 1.08
N GLY A 48 7.51 -7.10 2.41
CA GLY A 48 8.45 -7.88 3.22
C GLY A 48 7.86 -9.22 3.68
N ASN A 49 8.74 -10.16 3.98
CA ASN A 49 8.41 -11.45 4.56
C ASN A 49 9.52 -11.90 5.52
N GLN A 50 9.28 -11.77 6.82
CA GLN A 50 10.27 -12.10 7.85
C GLN A 50 10.67 -13.59 7.84
N ALA A 51 9.72 -14.50 7.53
CA ALA A 51 10.00 -15.93 7.48
C ALA A 51 10.92 -16.30 6.31
N LYS A 52 10.85 -15.57 5.19
CA LYS A 52 11.74 -15.71 4.03
C LYS A 52 13.03 -14.87 4.15
N GLY A 53 13.21 -14.10 5.22
CA GLY A 53 14.36 -13.19 5.37
C GLY A 53 14.29 -11.93 4.49
N ILE A 54 13.12 -11.60 3.96
CA ILE A 54 12.89 -10.41 3.11
C ILE A 54 12.48 -9.26 4.04
N ASN A 55 13.46 -8.56 4.60
CA ASN A 55 13.27 -7.52 5.62
C ASN A 55 14.09 -6.25 5.36
N ASN A 56 14.66 -6.12 4.17
CA ASN A 56 15.49 -4.97 3.81
C ASN A 56 14.61 -3.76 3.48
N TYR A 57 14.99 -2.58 3.98
CA TYR A 57 14.29 -1.33 3.68
C TYR A 57 14.48 -0.89 2.22
N LEU A 58 13.56 -0.06 1.74
CA LEU A 58 13.73 0.66 0.47
C LEU A 58 15.10 1.36 0.45
N HIS A 59 15.80 1.30 -0.69
CA HIS A 59 17.18 1.76 -0.90
C HIS A 59 18.31 0.92 -0.29
N ALA A 60 18.02 -0.26 0.29
CA ALA A 60 19.08 -1.20 0.69
C ALA A 60 19.75 -1.89 -0.51
N ASN A 61 20.96 -2.42 -0.31
CA ASN A 61 21.64 -3.30 -1.25
C ASN A 61 22.07 -4.62 -0.56
N PRO A 62 21.46 -5.76 -0.90
CA PRO A 62 20.37 -5.93 -1.87
C PRO A 62 19.02 -5.41 -1.31
N TYR A 63 18.11 -5.01 -2.19
CA TYR A 63 16.70 -4.83 -1.86
C TYR A 63 15.92 -6.03 -2.37
N PHE A 64 15.13 -6.66 -1.50
CA PHE A 64 14.30 -7.82 -1.83
C PHE A 64 12.82 -7.49 -1.65
N VAL A 65 12.01 -8.09 -2.50
CA VAL A 65 10.55 -7.93 -2.55
C VAL A 65 9.95 -9.33 -2.57
N ASP A 66 8.98 -9.59 -1.69
CA ASP A 66 8.11 -10.76 -1.80
C ASP A 66 7.03 -10.46 -2.85
N ASP A 67 7.09 -11.12 -4.00
CA ASP A 67 6.27 -10.82 -5.18
C ASP A 67 4.79 -11.21 -5.00
N ASP A 68 4.47 -12.00 -3.97
CA ASP A 68 3.11 -12.24 -3.49
C ASP A 68 2.33 -10.92 -3.25
N CYS A 69 3.03 -9.82 -2.89
CA CYS A 69 2.40 -8.52 -2.68
C CYS A 69 1.78 -7.92 -3.95
N LEU A 70 2.25 -8.30 -5.15
CA LEU A 70 1.78 -7.72 -6.42
C LEU A 70 0.30 -8.00 -6.67
N LEU A 71 -0.14 -9.25 -6.44
CA LEU A 71 -1.54 -9.63 -6.59
C LEU A 71 -2.42 -8.98 -5.52
N ILE A 72 -1.92 -8.84 -4.30
CA ILE A 72 -2.61 -8.14 -3.22
C ILE A 72 -2.86 -6.67 -3.60
N GLY A 73 -1.82 -5.95 -4.01
CA GLY A 73 -1.93 -4.55 -4.44
C GLY A 73 -2.89 -4.36 -5.61
N ALA A 74 -2.79 -5.22 -6.63
CA ALA A 74 -3.68 -5.19 -7.80
C ALA A 74 -5.16 -5.41 -7.39
N GLN A 75 -5.42 -6.38 -6.51
CA GLN A 75 -6.78 -6.68 -6.05
C GLN A 75 -7.38 -5.54 -5.22
N ILE A 76 -6.58 -4.84 -4.41
CA ILE A 76 -7.01 -3.63 -3.69
C ILE A 76 -7.45 -2.56 -4.71
N PHE A 77 -6.65 -2.28 -5.74
CA PHE A 77 -7.01 -1.31 -6.77
C PHE A 77 -8.29 -1.70 -7.54
N ILE A 78 -8.43 -2.97 -7.91
CA ILE A 78 -9.64 -3.48 -8.57
C ILE A 78 -10.86 -3.26 -7.67
N ASN A 79 -10.76 -3.59 -6.38
CA ASN A 79 -11.86 -3.38 -5.43
C ASN A 79 -12.19 -1.90 -5.25
N ILE A 80 -11.21 -0.98 -5.24
CA ILE A 80 -11.45 0.47 -5.20
C ILE A 80 -12.18 0.95 -6.46
N ALA A 81 -11.83 0.41 -7.63
CA ALA A 81 -12.39 0.87 -8.91
C ALA A 81 -13.79 0.31 -9.20
N THR A 82 -14.18 -0.80 -8.57
CA THR A 82 -15.38 -1.56 -8.94
C THR A 82 -16.42 -1.69 -7.83
N ARG A 83 -16.14 -1.20 -6.62
CA ARG A 83 -17.04 -1.24 -5.46
C ARG A 83 -17.21 0.18 -4.91
#